data_AF-A0A3C2BB84-F1
#
_entry.id   AF-A0A3C2BB84-F1
#
_cell.length_a   1.000
_cell.length_b   1.000
_cell.length_c   1.000
_cell.angle_alpha   90.00
_cell.angle_beta   90.00
_cell.angle_gamma   90.00
#
_symmetry.space_group_name_H-M   'P 1'
#
loop_
_entity.id
_entity.type
_entity.pdbx_description
1 polymer ?
#
loop_
_entity_poly.entity_id
_entity_poly.type
_entity_poly.pdbx_seq_one_letter_code
_entity_poly.pdbx_strand_id
1 'polypeptide(L)' 'MSVSKIFDIPKYYYFQSGNDYSGSKGDFSYKIITSDTIKCLTWHGRLCSMKAEIENQKDFEKSEEGFSELIKWLEEMYQG' A
#
# COMPACT_ATOMS: atom_id res chain seq x y z
N MET A 1 -3.89 -16.06 2.43
CA MET A 1 -3.16 -15.61 3.64
C MET A 1 -2.65 -14.22 3.33
N SER A 2 -3.31 -13.23 3.89
CA SER A 2 -3.00 -11.81 3.72
C SER A 2 -1.86 -11.46 4.67
N VAL A 3 -0.96 -10.57 4.23
CA VAL A 3 0.24 -10.20 5.01
C VAL A 3 -0.06 -9.13 6.07
N SER A 4 -1.10 -8.35 5.86
CA SER A 4 -1.62 -7.39 6.84
C SER A 4 -2.74 -8.02 7.65
N LYS A 5 -2.87 -7.59 8.91
CA LYS A 5 -3.99 -7.99 9.78
C LYS A 5 -5.24 -7.13 9.54
N ILE A 6 -5.06 -5.93 9.02
CA ILE A 6 -6.12 -4.94 8.80
C ILE A 6 -6.63 -5.00 7.36
N PHE A 7 -5.70 -5.18 6.41
CA PHE A 7 -5.96 -5.13 4.98
C PHE A 7 -5.77 -6.49 4.32
N ASP A 8 -6.58 -6.77 3.30
CA ASP A 8 -6.44 -7.99 2.51
C ASP A 8 -5.36 -7.79 1.43
N ILE A 9 -4.11 -7.64 1.84
CA ILE A 9 -2.98 -7.41 0.92
C ILE A 9 -2.36 -8.77 0.55
N PRO A 10 -2.16 -9.05 -0.75
CA PRO A 10 -1.53 -10.29 -1.19
C PRO A 10 -0.07 -10.37 -0.72
N LYS A 11 0.54 -11.56 -0.82
CA LYS A 11 1.94 -11.75 -0.45
C LYS A 11 2.88 -11.04 -1.42
N TYR A 12 4.12 -10.83 -0.99
CA TYR A 12 5.19 -10.19 -1.77
C TYR A 12 5.33 -10.72 -3.21
N TYR A 13 5.14 -12.02 -3.44
CA TYR A 13 5.23 -12.62 -4.79
C TYR A 13 4.32 -11.93 -5.83
N TYR A 14 3.16 -11.42 -5.40
CA TYR A 14 2.20 -10.73 -6.28
C TYR A 14 2.83 -9.44 -6.84
N PHE A 15 3.52 -8.70 -5.97
CA PHE A 15 4.23 -7.46 -6.27
C PHE A 15 5.54 -7.73 -7.01
N GLN A 16 6.23 -8.82 -6.69
CA GLN A 16 7.44 -9.23 -7.40
C GLN A 16 7.18 -9.37 -8.91
N SER A 17 6.01 -9.88 -9.28
CA SER A 17 5.56 -10.02 -10.67
C SER A 17 5.24 -8.68 -11.36
N GLY A 18 5.35 -7.54 -10.67
CA GLY A 18 5.08 -6.20 -11.21
C GLY A 18 3.60 -5.83 -11.22
N ASN A 19 2.78 -6.48 -10.40
CA ASN A 19 1.37 -6.13 -10.29
C ASN A 19 1.18 -4.98 -9.31
N ASP A 20 0.45 -3.97 -9.76
CA ASP A 20 -0.05 -2.91 -8.89
C ASP A 20 -1.21 -3.44 -8.03
N TYR A 21 -1.34 -2.88 -6.83
CA TYR A 21 -2.45 -3.20 -5.93
C TYR A 21 -3.05 -1.93 -5.37
N SER A 22 -4.35 -1.91 -5.17
CA SER A 22 -5.03 -0.80 -4.51
C SER A 22 -6.20 -1.32 -3.71
N GLY A 23 -6.40 -0.73 -2.54
CA GLY A 23 -7.49 -1.09 -1.65
C GLY A 23 -8.00 0.13 -0.91
N SER A 24 -9.15 -0.05 -0.26
CA SER A 24 -9.72 0.97 0.62
C SER A 24 -10.37 0.30 1.82
N LYS A 25 -10.40 1.03 2.93
CA LYS A 25 -10.99 0.62 4.19
C LYS A 25 -11.67 1.82 4.84
N GLY A 26 -12.98 1.91 4.66
CA GLY A 26 -13.75 3.05 5.16
C GLY A 26 -13.38 4.32 4.41
N ASP A 27 -12.81 5.30 5.13
CA ASP A 27 -12.34 6.56 4.54
C ASP A 27 -10.87 6.51 4.12
N PHE A 28 -10.10 5.52 4.56
CA PHE A 28 -8.70 5.36 4.18
C PHE A 28 -8.56 4.56 2.88
N SER A 29 -7.84 5.10 1.91
CA SER A 29 -7.53 4.45 0.66
C SER A 29 -6.03 4.36 0.46
N TYR A 30 -5.59 3.30 -0.20
CA TYR A 30 -4.18 3.07 -0.48
C TYR A 30 -3.94 2.44 -1.84
N LYS A 31 -2.76 2.73 -2.40
CA LYS A 31 -2.29 2.20 -3.67
C LYS A 31 -0.82 1.84 -3.57
N ILE A 32 -0.50 0.60 -3.87
CA ILE A 32 0.84 0.05 -3.98
C ILE A 32 1.16 -0.06 -5.47
N ILE A 33 2.20 0.64 -5.89
CA ILE A 33 2.70 0.65 -7.26
C ILE A 33 4.01 -0.10 -7.26
N THR A 34 4.13 -1.10 -8.14
CA THR A 34 5.36 -1.92 -8.20
C THR A 34 6.03 -1.75 -9.54
N SER A 35 7.17 -1.05 -9.54
CA SER A 35 7.99 -0.85 -10.73
C SER A 35 9.42 -1.29 -10.40
N ASP A 36 10.40 -0.39 -10.45
CA ASP A 36 11.76 -0.61 -9.94
C ASP A 36 11.78 -0.84 -8.41
N THR A 37 10.99 -0.05 -7.68
CA THR A 37 10.78 -0.13 -6.23
C THR A 37 9.29 -0.28 -5.92
N ILE A 38 8.97 -0.62 -4.67
CA ILE A 38 7.57 -0.69 -4.22
C ILE A 38 7.21 0.66 -3.63
N LYS A 39 6.25 1.35 -4.24
CA LYS A 39 5.77 2.63 -3.74
C LYS A 39 4.36 2.49 -3.18
N CYS A 40 4.15 2.92 -1.95
CA CYS A 40 2.84 2.97 -1.34
C CYS A 40 2.34 4.42 -1.24
N LEU A 41 1.11 4.65 -1.64
CA LEU A 41 0.39 5.92 -1.59
C LEU A 41 -0.83 5.72 -0.71
N THR A 42 -1.12 6.64 0.19
CA THR A 42 -2.30 6.58 1.07
C THR A 42 -2.96 7.94 1.15
N TRP A 43 -4.29 7.95 1.22
CA TRP A 43 -5.08 9.16 1.32
C TRP A 43 -6.41 8.87 2.01
N HIS A 44 -6.94 9.87 2.72
CA HIS A 44 -8.30 9.85 3.24
C HIS A 44 -9.27 10.51 2.26
N GLY A 45 -10.36 9.81 1.97
CA GLY A 45 -11.49 10.33 1.24
C GLY A 45 -12.13 9.34 0.27
N ARG A 46 -13.40 9.61 -0.06
CA ARG A 46 -14.19 8.85 -1.05
C ARG A 46 -13.79 9.06 -2.51
N LEU A 47 -12.79 9.89 -2.78
CA LEU A 47 -12.39 10.25 -4.14
C LEU A 47 -11.43 9.19 -4.70
N CYS A 48 -11.65 8.81 -5.97
CA CYS A 48 -10.74 7.94 -6.70
C CYS A 48 -9.34 8.55 -6.76
N SER A 49 -8.30 7.73 -6.73
CA SER A 49 -6.86 8.08 -6.69
C SER A 49 -6.37 9.15 -7.68
N MET A 50 -7.13 9.49 -8.73
CA MET A 50 -6.80 10.59 -9.66
C MET A 50 -7.22 11.99 -9.16
N LYS A 51 -8.17 12.07 -8.22
CA LYS A 51 -8.66 13.32 -7.61
C LYS A 51 -8.37 13.39 -6.11
N ALA A 52 -7.83 12.32 -5.55
CA ALA A 52 -7.45 12.28 -4.17
C ALA A 52 -6.16 13.06 -3.93
N GLU A 53 -6.14 13.84 -2.87
CA GLU A 53 -4.91 14.43 -2.36
C GLU A 53 -4.12 13.34 -1.65
N ILE A 54 -2.99 12.93 -2.22
CA ILE A 54 -2.14 11.93 -1.60
C ILE A 54 -1.54 12.57 -0.34
N GLU A 55 -2.03 12.14 0.82
CA GLU A 55 -1.54 12.67 2.10
C GLU A 55 -0.18 12.08 2.44
N ASN A 56 0.03 10.79 2.17
CA ASN A 56 1.28 10.14 2.47
C ASN A 56 1.72 9.23 1.34
N GLN A 57 3.03 9.24 1.10
CA GLN A 57 3.68 8.37 0.13
C GLN A 57 5.03 7.92 0.67
N LYS A 58 5.35 6.65 0.44
CA LYS A 58 6.64 6.09 0.82
C LYS A 58 7.09 5.05 -0.18
N ASP A 59 8.38 5.09 -0.51
CA ASP A 59 9.05 4.11 -1.33
C ASP A 59 9.79 3.10 -0.45
N PHE A 60 9.77 1.86 -0.89
CA PHE A 60 10.34 0.70 -0.24
C PHE A 60 11.10 -0.12 -1.27
N GLU A 61 12.10 -0.84 -0.78
CA GLU A 61 12.85 -1.74 -1.63
C GLU A 61 11.97 -2.89 -2.12
N LYS A 62 12.20 -3.35 -3.35
CA LYS A 62 11.53 -4.53 -3.91
C LYS A 62 12.19 -5.80 -3.37
N SER A 63 12.03 -5.99 -2.07
CA SER A 63 12.52 -7.13 -1.28
C SER A 63 11.44 -7.54 -0.27
N GLU A 64 11.54 -8.76 0.28
CA GLU A 64 10.61 -9.21 1.32
C GLU A 64 10.66 -8.31 2.57
N GLU A 65 11.84 -7.79 2.89
CA GLU A 65 12.07 -6.86 4.00
C GLU A 65 11.35 -5.52 3.75
N GLY A 66 11.58 -4.91 2.58
CA GLY A 66 10.91 -3.66 2.21
C GLY A 66 9.38 -3.82 2.13
N PHE A 67 8.91 -4.99 1.70
CA PHE A 67 7.47 -5.29 1.69
C PHE A 67 6.90 -5.43 3.12
N SER A 68 7.62 -6.07 4.04
CA SER A 68 7.22 -6.13 5.45
C SER A 68 7.15 -4.75 6.09
N GLU A 69 8.12 -3.87 5.78
CA GLU A 69 8.11 -2.46 6.21
C GLU A 69 6.94 -1.68 5.62
N LEU A 70 6.59 -1.91 4.36
CA LEU A 70 5.42 -1.31 3.71
C LEU A 70 4.14 -1.67 4.46
N ILE A 71 3.95 -2.94 4.81
CA ILE A 71 2.76 -3.39 5.51
C ILE A 71 2.65 -2.72 6.89
N LYS A 72 3.74 -2.73 7.66
CA LYS A 72 3.77 -2.04 8.95
C LYS A 72 3.43 -0.56 8.82
N TRP A 73 4.10 0.12 7.89
CA TRP A 73 3.88 1.54 7.66
C TRP A 73 2.42 1.82 7.27
N LEU A 74 1.84 1.01 6.38
CA LEU A 74 0.43 1.15 5.99
C LEU A 74 -0.53 0.98 7.18
N GLU A 75 -0.27 -0.01 8.03
CA GLU A 75 -1.05 -0.25 9.25
C GLU A 75 -0.92 0.92 10.23
N GLU A 76 0.27 1.50 10.38
CA GLU A 76 0.51 2.71 11.18
C GLU A 76 -0.26 3.91 10.62
N MET A 77 -0.23 4.14 9.30
CA MET A 77 -0.97 5.25 8.66
C MET A 77 -2.48 5.10 8.81
N TYR A 78 -2.99 3.88 8.91
CA TYR A 78 -4.41 3.62 9.14
C TYR A 78 -4.83 3.80 10.60
N GLN A 79 -3.93 3.52 11.54
CA GLN A 79 -4.19 3.66 12.98
C GLN A 79 -3.91 5.06 13.54
N GLY A 80 -3.11 5.85 12.81
CA GLY A 80 -2.72 7.21 13.16
C GLY A 80 -3.82 8.25 13.02
#